data_AF-A0A436F5H2-F1
#
_entry.id   AF-A0A436F5H2-F1
#
_cell.length_a   1.000
_cell.length_b   1.000
_cell.length_c   1.000
_cell.angle_alpha   90.00
_cell.angle_beta   90.00
_cell.angle_gamma   90.00
#
_symmetry.space_group_name_H-M   'P 1'
#
loop_
_entity.id
_entity.type
_entity.pdbx_description
1 polymer ?
#
loop_
_entity_poly.entity_id
_entity_poly.type
_entity_poly.pdbx_seq_one_letter_code
_entity_poly.pdbx_strand_id
1 'polypeptide(L)'
;LTTTAKAGAEGATGIGGAIAVAYFDNDTDAHIGTGGGATITLTGNLAAQASHTGTVHTLADGEAAGSSVGVGASIALNIGEVTNDAFLGRNFQNVGTVTITATSMLDTKAESKASSKGQSTKKSDGTTDSASSDQETTNQTEMAKNQSGGTKTPSQSGGSSLGQADSNSNAQTGKGTQGGNGSGGTNVAATIAVNFLDADNQAQIAGDVTIAGTGAMKVEAISTTDARALATATSTNTSSNTGVAAAIGLNIVLLDNNAMIGSNADLTAGSIEVRAATGNGQKNTFQARALSGAVSKNTAVGGSVGVNYLDVDTLASVGDNVDLDANTGNIEIGAVSLNEMQNLAGGAALSTGSGGGGVGIA
;
A
#
# COMPACT_ATOMS: atom_id res chain seq x y z
N LEU A 1 -6.94 12.73 1.95
CA LEU A 1 -7.27 12.31 3.32
C LEU A 1 -5.99 11.91 4.04
N THR A 2 -5.81 12.33 5.29
CA THR A 2 -4.72 11.84 6.14
C THR A 2 -5.26 11.48 7.51
N THR A 3 -5.06 10.23 7.92
CA THR A 3 -5.42 9.73 9.25
C THR A 3 -4.15 9.47 10.02
N THR A 4 -4.04 9.99 11.26
CA THR A 4 -2.84 9.81 12.07
C THR A 4 -3.19 9.42 13.49
N ALA A 5 -2.54 8.37 14.00
CA ALA A 5 -2.58 7.96 15.39
C ALA A 5 -1.16 7.93 15.96
N LYS A 6 -0.96 8.53 17.14
CA LYS A 6 0.31 8.50 17.86
C LYS A 6 0.06 8.18 19.32
N ALA A 7 0.87 7.28 19.87
CA ALA A 7 0.84 6.93 21.28
C ALA A 7 2.26 6.73 21.80
N GLY A 8 2.50 7.24 23.01
CA GLY A 8 3.78 7.24 23.69
C GLY A 8 3.58 6.91 25.15
N ALA A 9 4.46 6.09 25.75
CA ALA A 9 4.45 5.84 27.19
C ALA A 9 5.87 5.71 27.75
N GLU A 10 6.11 6.32 28.90
CA GLU A 10 7.41 6.29 29.61
C GLU A 10 7.26 5.74 31.04
N GLY A 11 8.39 5.49 31.70
CA GLY A 11 8.45 5.03 33.09
C GLY A 11 9.05 3.63 33.21
N ALA A 12 8.94 3.01 34.40
CA ALA A 12 9.43 1.64 34.59
C ALA A 12 8.68 0.65 33.67
N THR A 13 7.38 0.86 33.49
CA THR A 13 6.53 0.17 32.53
C THR A 13 5.86 1.21 31.64
N GLY A 14 6.20 1.21 30.34
CA GLY A 14 5.59 2.06 29.32
C GLY A 14 4.89 1.19 28.28
N ILE A 15 3.60 1.42 28.07
CA ILE A 15 2.80 0.73 27.05
C ILE A 15 2.15 1.79 26.16
N GLY A 16 2.57 1.88 24.90
CA GLY A 16 2.08 2.81 23.90
C GLY A 16 1.44 2.07 22.72
N GLY A 17 0.21 2.43 22.36
CA GLY A 17 -0.57 1.77 21.31
C GLY A 17 -1.26 2.77 20.37
N ALA A 18 -1.01 2.69 19.06
CA ALA A 18 -1.60 3.58 18.06
C ALA A 18 -2.35 2.81 16.97
N ILE A 19 -3.61 3.16 16.72
CA ILE A 19 -4.42 2.56 15.67
C ILE A 19 -4.96 3.67 14.78
N ALA A 20 -4.60 3.62 13.50
CA ALA A 20 -5.12 4.50 12.46
C ALA A 20 -5.83 3.66 11.40
N VAL A 21 -7.07 4.04 11.07
CA VAL A 21 -7.88 3.38 10.04
C VAL A 21 -8.45 4.44 9.12
N ALA A 22 -8.26 4.28 7.81
CA ALA A 22 -8.98 5.03 6.80
C ALA A 22 -9.75 4.04 5.91
N TYR A 23 -11.01 4.40 5.67
CA TYR A 23 -11.85 3.82 4.65
C TYR A 23 -12.26 4.94 3.70
N PHE A 24 -12.16 4.70 2.41
CA PHE A 24 -12.68 5.60 1.40
C PHE A 24 -13.33 4.80 0.28
N ASP A 25 -14.40 5.38 -0.23
CA ASP A 25 -15.21 4.87 -1.33
C ASP A 25 -15.54 6.09 -2.17
N ASN A 26 -15.07 6.09 -3.41
CA ASN A 26 -15.16 7.24 -4.30
C ASN A 26 -15.64 6.83 -5.68
N ASP A 27 -16.83 7.34 -6.03
CA ASP A 27 -17.42 7.22 -7.36
C ASP A 27 -17.30 8.56 -8.11
N THR A 28 -16.78 8.51 -9.33
CA THR A 28 -16.68 9.64 -10.26
C THR A 28 -17.25 9.23 -11.61
N ASP A 29 -18.47 9.69 -11.90
CA ASP A 29 -19.21 9.29 -13.09
C ASP A 29 -19.43 10.46 -14.07
N ALA A 30 -19.11 10.23 -15.34
CA ALA A 30 -19.45 11.08 -16.47
C ALA A 30 -20.31 10.28 -17.47
N HIS A 31 -21.63 10.39 -17.31
CA HIS A 31 -22.58 9.51 -18.00
C HIS A 31 -23.44 10.22 -19.05
N ILE A 32 -23.32 9.78 -20.31
CA ILE A 32 -24.29 10.05 -21.38
C ILE A 32 -25.12 8.78 -21.56
N GLY A 33 -26.24 8.69 -20.85
CA GLY A 33 -27.02 7.45 -20.74
C GLY A 33 -27.73 6.99 -22.01
N THR A 34 -28.37 5.83 -21.97
CA THR A 34 -28.98 5.20 -23.16
C THR A 34 -30.39 5.70 -23.48
N GLY A 35 -30.89 5.42 -24.68
CA GLY A 35 -32.33 5.40 -24.93
C GLY A 35 -32.76 5.47 -26.39
N GLY A 36 -33.95 4.93 -26.67
CA GLY A 36 -34.51 4.74 -28.02
C GLY A 36 -35.10 6.00 -28.69
N GLY A 37 -34.55 7.17 -28.39
CA GLY A 37 -34.91 8.41 -29.08
C GLY A 37 -34.22 8.51 -30.45
N ALA A 38 -34.67 9.47 -31.27
CA ALA A 38 -33.97 9.78 -32.52
C ALA A 38 -32.52 10.22 -32.25
N THR A 39 -31.65 9.98 -33.22
CA THR A 39 -30.24 10.38 -33.17
C THR A 39 -30.08 11.88 -32.90
N ILE A 40 -29.14 12.22 -32.01
CA ILE A 40 -28.92 13.61 -31.58
C ILE A 40 -27.98 14.31 -32.58
N THR A 41 -28.44 15.39 -33.22
CA THR A 41 -27.59 16.21 -34.08
C THR A 41 -26.86 17.26 -33.26
N LEU A 42 -25.52 17.28 -33.30
CA LEU A 42 -24.69 18.32 -32.68
C LEU A 42 -24.18 19.32 -33.73
N THR A 43 -23.73 20.48 -33.27
CA THR A 43 -22.99 21.46 -34.10
C THR A 43 -21.54 21.65 -33.62
N GLY A 44 -21.12 20.85 -32.64
CA GLY A 44 -19.83 20.96 -31.98
C GLY A 44 -19.31 19.62 -31.47
N ASN A 45 -18.47 19.68 -30.46
CA ASN A 45 -17.79 18.50 -29.91
C ASN A 45 -18.68 17.74 -28.91
N LEU A 46 -18.41 16.45 -28.79
CA LEU A 46 -19.04 15.52 -27.84
C LEU A 46 -18.00 15.07 -26.83
N ALA A 47 -18.29 15.20 -25.54
CA ALA A 47 -17.36 14.78 -24.50
C ALA A 47 -18.07 14.21 -23.26
N ALA A 48 -17.55 13.09 -22.76
CA ALA A 48 -17.83 12.54 -21.43
C ALA A 48 -16.48 12.28 -20.76
N GLN A 49 -16.18 13.00 -19.68
CA GLN A 49 -14.84 13.03 -19.10
C GLN A 49 -14.93 12.86 -17.57
N ALA A 50 -14.53 11.70 -17.07
CA ALA A 50 -14.41 11.41 -15.66
C ALA A 50 -12.95 11.57 -15.23
N SER A 51 -12.71 12.39 -14.21
CA SER A 51 -11.36 12.70 -13.72
C SER A 51 -11.34 12.58 -12.21
N HIS A 52 -10.66 11.55 -11.71
CA HIS A 52 -10.50 11.29 -10.29
C HIS A 52 -9.06 11.52 -9.84
N THR A 53 -8.88 12.14 -8.66
CA THR A 53 -7.58 12.24 -8.01
C THR A 53 -7.74 12.01 -6.51
N GLY A 54 -7.07 10.98 -5.99
CA GLY A 54 -7.14 10.56 -4.60
C GLY A 54 -5.76 10.50 -3.96
N THR A 55 -5.62 11.09 -2.78
CA THR A 55 -4.44 10.90 -1.92
C THR A 55 -4.91 10.50 -0.54
N VAL A 56 -4.54 9.30 -0.09
CA VAL A 56 -4.98 8.74 1.21
C VAL A 56 -3.81 8.15 1.97
N HIS A 57 -3.45 8.79 3.09
CA HIS A 57 -2.34 8.35 3.94
C HIS A 57 -2.85 8.02 5.35
N THR A 58 -2.58 6.79 5.81
CA THR A 58 -2.90 6.30 7.15
C THR A 58 -1.61 6.02 7.90
N LEU A 59 -1.37 6.79 8.97
CA LEU A 59 -0.10 6.80 9.70
C LEU A 59 -0.34 6.41 11.17
N ALA A 60 0.34 5.39 11.67
CA ALA A 60 0.25 4.96 13.07
C ALA A 60 1.65 4.85 13.70
N ASP A 61 1.82 5.44 14.89
CA ASP A 61 3.09 5.47 15.62
C ASP A 61 2.89 5.09 17.08
N GLY A 62 3.28 3.86 17.42
CA GLY A 62 3.13 3.24 18.75
C GLY A 62 4.47 3.10 19.44
N GLU A 63 4.87 4.14 20.16
CA GLU A 63 6.17 4.23 20.82
C GLU A 63 6.06 3.98 22.33
N ALA A 64 7.04 3.28 22.90
CA ALA A 64 7.18 3.12 24.33
C ALA A 64 8.64 3.27 24.77
N ALA A 65 8.89 4.07 25.80
CA ALA A 65 10.19 4.29 26.44
C ALA A 65 10.21 3.70 27.85
N GLY A 66 9.75 2.45 27.99
CA GLY A 66 9.78 1.73 29.25
C GLY A 66 11.20 1.30 29.64
N SER A 67 11.66 1.68 30.83
CA SER A 67 13.02 1.35 31.28
C SER A 67 13.18 -0.11 31.72
N SER A 68 12.10 -0.74 32.19
CA SER A 68 12.04 -2.17 32.51
C SER A 68 11.11 -2.93 31.57
N VAL A 69 9.91 -2.40 31.29
CA VAL A 69 8.97 -2.98 30.32
C VAL A 69 8.52 -1.90 29.36
N GLY A 70 8.89 -2.02 28.09
CA GLY A 70 8.46 -1.13 27.01
C GLY A 70 7.66 -1.91 25.96
N VAL A 71 6.39 -1.58 25.76
CA VAL A 71 5.55 -2.20 24.72
C VAL A 71 5.01 -1.12 23.80
N GLY A 72 5.57 -1.03 22.60
CA GLY A 72 5.07 -0.20 21.51
C GLY A 72 4.30 -1.05 20.52
N ALA A 73 3.06 -0.69 20.20
CA ALA A 73 2.25 -1.38 19.21
C ALA A 73 1.54 -0.41 18.27
N SER A 74 1.53 -0.69 16.97
CA SER A 74 0.72 0.10 16.05
C SER A 74 0.08 -0.66 14.90
N ILE A 75 -1.03 -0.11 14.41
CA ILE A 75 -1.78 -0.64 13.26
C ILE A 75 -2.15 0.54 12.37
N ALA A 76 -1.79 0.44 11.09
CA ALA A 76 -2.26 1.34 10.04
C ALA A 76 -3.02 0.52 8.99
N LEU A 77 -4.30 0.84 8.81
CA LEU A 77 -5.17 0.21 7.82
C LEU A 77 -5.70 1.26 6.84
N ASN A 78 -5.40 1.08 5.57
CA ASN A 78 -5.99 1.84 4.49
C ASN A 78 -6.80 0.89 3.60
N ILE A 79 -8.10 1.15 3.47
CA ILE A 79 -9.02 0.40 2.60
C ILE A 79 -9.67 1.41 1.66
N GLY A 80 -9.53 1.18 0.36
CA GLY A 80 -10.03 2.06 -0.68
C GLY A 80 -10.78 1.31 -1.76
N GLU A 81 -11.92 1.85 -2.14
CA GLU A 81 -12.65 1.48 -3.36
C GLU A 81 -12.81 2.76 -4.20
N VAL A 82 -12.46 2.69 -5.48
CA VAL A 82 -12.53 3.83 -6.41
C VAL A 82 -13.13 3.36 -7.72
N THR A 83 -14.19 4.02 -8.15
CA THR A 83 -14.78 3.86 -9.47
C THR A 83 -14.71 5.19 -10.22
N ASN A 84 -14.16 5.18 -11.42
CA ASN A 84 -14.07 6.34 -12.29
C ASN A 84 -14.53 5.98 -13.70
N ASP A 85 -15.76 6.34 -14.03
CA ASP A 85 -16.47 5.87 -15.21
C ASP A 85 -16.81 7.02 -16.15
N ALA A 86 -16.42 6.90 -17.41
CA ALA A 86 -16.86 7.75 -18.51
C ALA A 86 -17.63 6.90 -19.52
N PHE A 87 -18.92 7.14 -19.63
CA PHE A 87 -19.83 6.30 -20.40
C PHE A 87 -20.61 7.09 -21.46
N LEU A 88 -20.74 6.51 -22.65
CA LEU A 88 -21.60 7.02 -23.73
C LEU A 88 -22.48 5.93 -24.33
N GLY A 89 -23.79 6.13 -24.26
CA GLY A 89 -24.81 5.19 -24.76
C GLY A 89 -25.86 5.80 -25.69
N ARG A 90 -25.60 6.97 -26.30
CA ARG A 90 -26.50 7.60 -27.29
C ARG A 90 -25.89 7.66 -28.67
N ASN A 91 -26.78 7.71 -29.67
CA ASN A 91 -26.42 7.97 -31.05
C ASN A 91 -26.27 9.47 -31.30
N PHE A 92 -25.25 9.84 -32.07
CA PHE A 92 -24.98 11.24 -32.44
C PHE A 92 -24.61 11.39 -33.92
N GLN A 93 -25.03 12.48 -34.57
CA GLN A 93 -24.60 12.85 -35.93
C GLN A 93 -24.08 14.29 -35.98
N ASN A 94 -23.32 14.60 -37.02
CA ASN A 94 -22.72 15.91 -37.27
C ASN A 94 -21.80 16.36 -36.12
N VAL A 95 -21.09 15.41 -35.52
CA VAL A 95 -20.18 15.67 -34.40
C VAL A 95 -18.85 16.23 -34.92
N GLY A 96 -18.29 17.19 -34.20
CA GLY A 96 -16.90 17.63 -34.37
C GLY A 96 -15.94 16.53 -33.91
N THR A 97 -15.33 16.73 -32.74
CA THR A 97 -14.53 15.68 -32.07
C THR A 97 -15.36 14.90 -31.05
N VAL A 98 -14.97 13.66 -30.78
CA VAL A 98 -15.56 12.80 -29.74
C VAL A 98 -14.48 12.44 -28.72
N THR A 99 -14.73 12.76 -27.44
CA THR A 99 -13.77 12.51 -26.35
C THR A 99 -14.45 11.82 -25.18
N ILE A 100 -14.20 10.52 -25.02
CA ILE A 100 -14.65 9.73 -23.87
C ILE A 100 -13.41 9.37 -23.07
N THR A 101 -13.23 9.97 -21.90
CA THR A 101 -11.99 9.79 -21.13
C THR A 101 -12.26 9.52 -19.66
N ALA A 102 -11.60 8.50 -19.12
CA ALA A 102 -11.55 8.22 -17.70
C ALA A 102 -10.10 8.34 -17.22
N THR A 103 -9.80 9.35 -16.41
CA THR A 103 -8.46 9.58 -15.84
C THR A 103 -8.48 9.40 -14.33
N SER A 104 -7.70 8.47 -13.80
CA SER A 104 -7.55 8.21 -12.37
C SER A 104 -6.10 8.39 -11.93
N MET A 105 -5.89 9.19 -10.87
CA MET A 105 -4.60 9.36 -10.21
C MET A 105 -4.73 9.06 -8.72
N LEU A 106 -4.07 8.02 -8.24
CA LEU A 106 -4.21 7.54 -6.86
C LEU A 106 -2.85 7.47 -6.17
N ASP A 107 -2.76 8.01 -4.95
CA ASP A 107 -1.63 7.83 -4.03
C ASP A 107 -2.15 7.35 -2.67
N THR A 108 -1.92 6.07 -2.38
CA THR A 108 -2.39 5.39 -1.17
C THR A 108 -1.23 4.88 -0.35
N LYS A 109 -1.28 5.13 0.96
CA LYS A 109 -0.22 4.72 1.88
C LYS A 109 -0.76 4.32 3.24
N ALA A 110 -0.46 3.11 3.67
CA ALA A 110 -0.49 2.70 5.07
C ALA A 110 0.92 2.67 5.64
N GLU A 111 1.15 3.31 6.78
CA GLU A 111 2.44 3.36 7.46
C GLU A 111 2.27 3.12 8.96
N SER A 112 2.87 2.05 9.48
CA SER A 112 2.83 1.64 10.88
C SER A 112 4.24 1.55 11.45
N LYS A 113 4.47 2.27 12.56
CA LYS A 113 5.74 2.32 13.28
C LYS A 113 5.54 1.90 14.72
N ALA A 114 6.41 1.04 15.24
CA ALA A 114 6.40 0.69 16.65
C ALA A 114 7.82 0.65 17.21
N SER A 115 7.98 1.17 18.42
CA SER A 115 9.27 1.24 19.10
C SER A 115 9.12 0.92 20.58
N SER A 116 10.14 0.28 21.14
CA SER A 116 10.18 -0.06 22.56
C SER A 116 11.35 0.59 23.32
N LYS A 117 11.91 1.69 22.77
CA LYS A 117 12.93 2.52 23.45
C LYS A 117 12.65 4.02 23.46
N GLY A 118 11.70 4.56 22.70
CA GLY A 118 11.48 6.02 22.68
C GLY A 118 12.56 6.79 21.90
N GLN A 119 12.15 7.72 21.04
CA GLN A 119 12.98 8.62 20.23
C GLN A 119 13.71 9.74 21.00
N SER A 120 14.04 9.56 22.29
CA SER A 120 14.89 10.56 22.94
C SER A 120 15.86 9.97 23.96
N THR A 121 17.13 9.90 23.57
CA THR A 121 18.19 10.16 24.52
C THR A 121 18.62 11.61 24.33
N LYS A 122 18.41 12.44 25.36
CA LYS A 122 19.18 13.68 25.47
C LYS A 122 20.66 13.28 25.58
N LYS A 123 21.51 13.81 24.71
CA LYS A 123 22.96 13.78 24.92
C LYS A 123 23.29 14.50 26.23
N SER A 124 24.44 14.18 26.80
CA SER A 124 24.97 14.89 27.99
C SER A 124 25.18 16.40 27.76
N ASP A 125 25.10 16.88 26.51
CA ASP A 125 25.16 18.29 26.10
C ASP A 125 23.77 18.96 25.92
N GLY A 126 22.68 18.23 26.14
CA GLY A 126 21.31 18.75 26.03
C GLY A 126 20.68 18.68 24.64
N THR A 127 21.37 18.16 23.62
CA THR A 127 20.80 17.95 22.28
C THR A 127 20.10 16.59 22.14
N THR A 128 19.04 16.52 21.33
CA THR A 128 18.28 15.29 21.07
C THR A 128 18.88 14.54 19.87
N ASP A 129 19.21 13.26 20.03
CA ASP A 129 19.53 12.39 18.89
C ASP A 129 18.21 11.88 18.29
N SER A 130 17.84 12.34 17.11
CA SER A 130 16.58 12.01 16.43
C SER A 130 16.84 11.15 15.19
N ALA A 131 17.34 9.92 15.36
CA ALA A 131 17.43 8.97 14.25
C ALA A 131 16.05 8.36 14.00
N SER A 132 15.51 8.42 12.76
CA SER A 132 14.21 7.81 12.45
C SER A 132 14.20 6.30 12.78
N SER A 133 13.03 5.74 13.09
CA SER A 133 12.90 4.29 13.34
C SER A 133 13.45 3.45 12.18
N ASP A 134 13.32 3.95 10.95
CA ASP A 134 13.82 3.33 9.72
C ASP A 134 15.37 3.35 9.66
N GLN A 135 16.00 4.45 10.09
CA GLN A 135 17.46 4.57 10.15
C GLN A 135 18.04 3.67 11.24
N GLU A 136 17.42 3.63 12.41
CA GLU A 136 17.85 2.75 13.51
C GLU A 136 17.74 1.28 13.11
N THR A 137 16.65 0.91 12.41
CA THR A 137 16.50 -0.45 11.87
C THR A 137 17.63 -0.81 10.91
N THR A 138 18.01 0.12 10.01
CA THR A 138 19.10 -0.10 9.05
C THR A 138 20.44 -0.27 9.75
N ASN A 139 20.76 0.64 10.69
CA ASN A 139 22.02 0.61 11.44
C ASN A 139 22.16 -0.67 12.27
N GLN A 140 21.09 -1.11 12.92
CA GLN A 140 21.11 -2.33 13.73
C GLN A 140 21.14 -3.59 12.86
N THR A 141 20.51 -3.57 11.68
CA THR A 141 20.64 -4.64 10.70
C THR A 141 22.08 -4.78 10.22
N GLU A 142 22.76 -3.67 9.96
CA GLU A 142 24.18 -3.66 9.58
C GLU A 142 25.08 -4.09 10.74
N MET A 143 24.79 -3.65 11.97
CA MET A 143 25.51 -4.10 13.16
C MET A 143 25.37 -5.61 13.38
N ALA A 144 24.15 -6.14 13.24
CA ALA A 144 23.89 -7.57 13.33
C ALA A 144 24.63 -8.35 12.21
N LYS A 145 24.65 -7.84 10.97
CA LYS A 145 25.42 -8.45 9.86
C LYS A 145 26.93 -8.44 10.12
N ASN A 146 27.46 -7.35 10.67
CA ASN A 146 28.89 -7.18 10.92
C ASN A 146 29.38 -8.00 12.13
N GLN A 147 28.52 -8.31 13.09
CA GLN A 147 28.87 -9.12 14.27
C GLN A 147 28.52 -10.61 14.14
N SER A 148 27.63 -11.02 13.21
CA SER A 148 27.13 -12.40 13.14
C SER A 148 27.97 -13.40 12.34
N GLY A 149 29.29 -13.19 12.17
CA GLY A 149 30.17 -14.03 11.33
C GLY A 149 30.29 -15.54 11.65
N GLY A 150 29.20 -16.32 11.64
CA GLY A 150 29.11 -17.69 12.13
C GLY A 150 28.18 -18.60 11.31
N THR A 151 28.71 -19.78 10.98
CA THR A 151 28.15 -20.88 10.18
C THR A 151 27.14 -21.77 10.94
N LYS A 152 26.36 -21.22 11.88
CA LYS A 152 25.42 -22.02 12.69
C LYS A 152 23.98 -21.87 12.17
N THR A 153 23.59 -22.75 11.27
CA THR A 153 22.21 -22.89 10.79
C THR A 153 21.29 -23.25 11.97
N PRO A 154 20.10 -22.62 12.11
CA PRO A 154 19.09 -23.08 13.04
C PRO A 154 18.60 -24.48 12.65
N SER A 155 18.62 -25.43 13.59
CA SER A 155 17.93 -26.71 13.43
C SER A 155 16.44 -26.48 13.66
N GLN A 156 15.66 -26.43 12.58
CA GLN A 156 14.21 -26.35 12.61
C GLN A 156 13.63 -27.71 13.03
N SER A 157 13.12 -27.84 14.26
CA SER A 157 12.15 -28.91 14.58
C SER A 157 10.75 -28.33 14.42
N GLY A 158 10.16 -28.59 13.25
CA GLY A 158 8.77 -28.23 12.97
C GLY A 158 7.81 -29.06 13.81
N GLY A 159 6.85 -28.41 14.45
CA GLY A 159 5.63 -29.07 14.95
C GLY A 159 5.12 -28.65 16.32
N SER A 160 5.93 -28.07 17.22
CA SER A 160 5.51 -27.84 18.62
C SER A 160 5.76 -26.43 19.19
N SER A 161 6.34 -25.52 18.42
CA SER A 161 6.77 -24.19 18.91
C SER A 161 5.61 -23.21 19.14
N LEU A 162 4.53 -23.28 18.35
CA LEU A 162 3.35 -22.41 18.50
C LEU A 162 2.54 -22.76 19.76
N GLY A 163 2.27 -24.05 20.02
CA GLY A 163 1.57 -24.49 21.22
C GLY A 163 2.38 -24.33 22.51
N GLN A 164 3.71 -24.45 22.44
CA GLN A 164 4.60 -24.16 23.58
C GLN A 164 4.76 -22.66 23.83
N ALA A 165 4.79 -21.82 22.80
CA ALA A 165 4.82 -20.36 22.95
C ALA A 165 3.53 -19.84 23.61
N ASP A 166 2.38 -20.34 23.20
CA ASP A 166 1.07 -19.98 23.78
C ASP A 166 0.94 -20.47 25.24
N SER A 167 1.38 -21.70 25.52
CA SER A 167 1.42 -22.24 26.89
C SER A 167 2.38 -21.48 27.81
N ASN A 168 3.55 -21.04 27.30
CA ASN A 168 4.51 -20.25 28.06
C ASN A 168 4.05 -18.80 28.28
N SER A 169 3.36 -18.21 27.30
CA SER A 169 2.72 -16.89 27.43
C SER A 169 1.67 -16.91 28.54
N ASN A 170 0.78 -17.91 28.53
CA ASN A 170 -0.24 -18.08 29.58
C ASN A 170 0.35 -18.38 30.97
N ALA A 171 1.50 -19.07 31.04
CA ALA A 171 2.23 -19.29 32.30
C ALA A 171 2.98 -18.05 32.80
N GLN A 172 3.25 -17.05 31.95
CA GLN A 172 3.90 -15.78 32.30
C GLN A 172 2.90 -14.66 32.61
N THR A 173 1.74 -14.61 31.94
CA THR A 173 0.66 -13.66 32.26
C THR A 173 -0.02 -13.96 33.60
N GLY A 174 0.09 -15.20 34.10
CA GLY A 174 -0.35 -15.60 35.44
C GLY A 174 0.60 -15.23 36.59
N LYS A 175 1.79 -14.66 36.33
CA LYS A 175 2.72 -14.18 37.35
C LYS A 175 2.65 -12.66 37.47
N GLY A 176 1.46 -12.17 37.82
CA GLY A 176 1.27 -10.78 38.21
C GLY A 176 2.19 -10.37 39.35
N THR A 177 2.65 -9.13 39.28
CA THR A 177 3.01 -8.28 40.43
C THR A 177 4.16 -8.75 41.33
N GLN A 178 5.39 -8.71 40.82
CA GLN A 178 6.48 -8.19 41.65
C GLN A 178 7.28 -7.15 40.87
N GLY A 179 7.01 -5.88 41.17
CA GLY A 179 7.93 -4.77 40.91
C GLY A 179 9.20 -4.96 41.74
N GLY A 180 10.03 -5.93 41.35
CA GLY A 180 11.39 -6.04 41.81
C GLY A 180 12.28 -5.19 40.92
N ASN A 181 13.11 -4.34 41.51
CA ASN A 181 14.23 -3.63 40.88
C ASN A 181 15.31 -4.59 40.31
N GLY A 182 14.95 -5.80 39.89
CA GLY A 182 15.83 -6.86 39.44
C GLY A 182 15.90 -6.93 37.92
N SER A 183 16.89 -6.26 37.35
CA SER A 183 17.71 -6.55 36.15
C SER A 183 17.16 -7.32 34.92
N GLY A 184 15.85 -7.57 34.75
CA GLY A 184 15.34 -8.47 33.72
C GLY A 184 14.13 -7.99 32.95
N GLY A 185 14.24 -6.81 32.33
CA GLY A 185 13.17 -6.22 31.53
C GLY A 185 12.82 -6.96 30.24
N THR A 186 11.61 -6.75 29.72
CA THR A 186 11.16 -7.22 28.40
C THR A 186 10.62 -6.05 27.61
N ASN A 187 11.08 -5.90 26.36
CA ASN A 187 10.52 -4.90 25.46
C ASN A 187 10.03 -5.51 24.16
N VAL A 188 8.94 -4.96 23.66
CA VAL A 188 8.22 -5.43 22.49
C VAL A 188 7.87 -4.24 21.61
N ALA A 189 8.21 -4.32 20.34
CA ALA A 189 7.70 -3.47 19.28
C ALA A 189 6.88 -4.35 18.32
N ALA A 190 5.61 -4.02 18.10
CA ALA A 190 4.70 -4.78 17.24
C ALA A 190 4.03 -3.86 16.20
N THR A 191 3.96 -4.25 14.93
CA THR A 191 3.38 -3.39 13.88
C THR A 191 2.77 -4.17 12.74
N ILE A 192 1.69 -3.63 12.13
CA ILE A 192 1.07 -4.13 10.90
C ILE A 192 0.65 -2.92 10.05
N ALA A 193 0.99 -2.89 8.76
CA ALA A 193 0.48 -1.93 7.78
C ALA A 193 -0.21 -2.67 6.64
N VAL A 194 -1.50 -2.40 6.43
CA VAL A 194 -2.29 -2.95 5.33
C VAL A 194 -2.78 -1.81 4.45
N ASN A 195 -2.46 -1.89 3.17
CA ASN A 195 -3.04 -1.07 2.13
C ASN A 195 -3.83 -1.99 1.21
N PHE A 196 -5.15 -1.84 1.18
CA PHE A 196 -6.04 -2.47 0.22
C PHE A 196 -6.61 -1.38 -0.66
N LEU A 197 -6.44 -1.52 -1.97
CA LEU A 197 -7.02 -0.64 -2.97
C LEU A 197 -7.69 -1.50 -4.05
N ASP A 198 -8.97 -1.26 -4.26
CA ASP A 198 -9.72 -1.73 -5.41
C ASP A 198 -10.07 -0.51 -6.27
N ALA A 199 -9.67 -0.52 -7.54
CA ALA A 199 -9.76 0.65 -8.41
C ALA A 199 -10.20 0.26 -9.82
N ASP A 200 -11.37 0.76 -10.21
CA ASP A 200 -11.94 0.65 -11.54
C ASP A 200 -11.85 1.99 -12.26
N ASN A 201 -11.21 2.00 -13.43
CA ASN A 201 -11.15 3.17 -14.31
C ASN A 201 -11.62 2.76 -15.70
N GLN A 202 -12.79 3.25 -16.12
CA GLN A 202 -13.42 2.81 -17.35
C GLN A 202 -13.82 3.96 -18.27
N ALA A 203 -13.37 3.92 -19.52
CA ALA A 203 -13.92 4.72 -20.60
C ALA A 203 -14.66 3.81 -21.59
N GLN A 204 -15.95 4.02 -21.80
CA GLN A 204 -16.77 3.13 -22.61
C GLN A 204 -17.71 3.87 -23.56
N ILE A 205 -17.73 3.42 -24.82
CA ILE A 205 -18.86 3.57 -25.72
C ILE A 205 -19.67 2.27 -25.66
N ALA A 206 -20.97 2.38 -25.40
CA ALA A 206 -21.86 1.23 -25.31
C ALA A 206 -22.02 0.51 -26.67
N GLY A 207 -22.54 -0.72 -26.63
CA GLY A 207 -22.96 -1.41 -27.84
C GLY A 207 -24.15 -0.74 -28.51
N ASP A 208 -24.38 -1.08 -29.78
CA ASP A 208 -25.47 -0.56 -30.62
C ASP A 208 -25.50 0.99 -30.73
N VAL A 209 -24.35 1.64 -30.49
CA VAL A 209 -24.18 3.09 -30.60
C VAL A 209 -23.72 3.46 -32.01
N THR A 210 -24.42 4.40 -32.64
CA THR A 210 -24.01 5.01 -33.91
C THR A 210 -23.52 6.44 -33.71
N ILE A 211 -22.29 6.74 -34.13
CA ILE A 211 -21.74 8.10 -34.09
C ILE A 211 -21.15 8.47 -35.46
N ALA A 212 -21.66 9.51 -36.11
CA ALA A 212 -20.99 10.13 -37.25
C ALA A 212 -20.35 11.47 -36.88
N GLY A 213 -19.01 11.44 -36.81
CA GLY A 213 -18.16 12.59 -36.58
C GLY A 213 -17.25 12.91 -37.78
N THR A 214 -16.72 14.13 -37.78
CA THR A 214 -15.76 14.60 -38.81
C THR A 214 -14.35 14.80 -38.26
N GLY A 215 -14.21 15.00 -36.95
CA GLY A 215 -12.94 15.14 -36.24
C GLY A 215 -12.47 13.83 -35.61
N ALA A 216 -11.42 13.90 -34.80
CA ALA A 216 -10.89 12.74 -34.08
C ALA A 216 -11.88 12.21 -33.02
N MET A 217 -11.92 10.89 -32.88
CA MET A 217 -12.62 10.16 -31.83
C MET A 217 -11.60 9.48 -30.91
N LYS A 218 -11.76 9.68 -29.61
CA LYS A 218 -10.90 9.09 -28.58
C LYS A 218 -11.74 8.48 -27.46
N VAL A 219 -11.48 7.21 -27.17
CA VAL A 219 -11.96 6.48 -25.99
C VAL A 219 -10.73 6.09 -25.19
N GLU A 220 -10.51 6.71 -24.04
CA GLU A 220 -9.23 6.63 -23.35
C GLU A 220 -9.36 6.47 -21.83
N ALA A 221 -8.73 5.43 -21.30
CA ALA A 221 -8.65 5.15 -19.88
C ALA A 221 -7.20 5.29 -19.40
N ILE A 222 -6.91 6.28 -18.56
CA ILE A 222 -5.59 6.53 -17.99
C ILE A 222 -5.62 6.31 -16.48
N SER A 223 -4.77 5.41 -15.99
CA SER A 223 -4.58 5.18 -14.56
C SER A 223 -3.12 5.34 -14.16
N THR A 224 -2.86 6.17 -13.14
CA THR A 224 -1.56 6.26 -12.46
C THR A 224 -1.78 6.03 -10.98
N THR A 225 -1.28 4.91 -10.47
CA THR A 225 -1.51 4.49 -9.08
C THR A 225 -0.21 4.22 -8.35
N ASP A 226 -0.05 4.90 -7.22
CA ASP A 226 0.97 4.69 -6.22
C ASP A 226 0.31 4.08 -4.98
N ALA A 227 0.72 2.88 -4.59
CA ALA A 227 0.11 2.16 -3.46
C ALA A 227 1.18 1.51 -2.58
N ARG A 228 1.15 1.82 -1.28
CA ARG A 228 2.23 1.50 -0.36
C ARG A 228 1.73 0.99 0.99
N ALA A 229 2.34 -0.09 1.48
CA ALA A 229 2.19 -0.57 2.85
C ALA A 229 3.55 -0.67 3.53
N LEU A 230 3.78 0.13 4.58
CA LEU A 230 5.08 0.30 5.25
C LEU A 230 4.96 -0.02 6.74
N ALA A 231 5.74 -0.99 7.23
CA ALA A 231 5.76 -1.43 8.62
C ALA A 231 7.19 -1.41 9.19
N THR A 232 7.40 -0.79 10.35
CA THR A 232 8.74 -0.71 10.99
C THR A 232 8.68 -0.96 12.49
N ALA A 233 9.32 -2.04 12.95
CA ALA A 233 9.42 -2.40 14.37
C ALA A 233 10.85 -2.29 14.92
N THR A 234 11.03 -1.60 16.05
CA THR A 234 12.35 -1.53 16.70
C THR A 234 12.30 -1.78 18.21
N SER A 235 13.12 -2.72 18.67
CA SER A 235 13.31 -2.98 20.10
C SER A 235 14.79 -2.93 20.44
N THR A 236 15.29 -1.78 20.92
CA THR A 236 16.74 -1.53 21.04
C THR A 236 17.22 -1.30 22.48
N ASN A 237 16.44 -1.75 23.47
CA ASN A 237 16.78 -1.57 24.88
C ASN A 237 17.78 -2.64 25.35
N THR A 238 19.07 -2.29 25.26
CA THR A 238 20.22 -3.10 25.69
C THR A 238 20.28 -3.36 27.20
N SER A 239 19.52 -2.61 28.00
CA SER A 239 19.45 -2.79 29.46
C SER A 239 18.43 -3.86 29.87
N SER A 240 17.57 -4.29 28.95
CA SER A 240 16.56 -5.31 29.19
C SER A 240 17.03 -6.69 28.74
N ASN A 241 16.54 -7.73 29.41
CA ASN A 241 16.91 -9.10 29.10
C ASN A 241 16.32 -9.54 27.76
N THR A 242 15.09 -9.14 27.46
CA THR A 242 14.41 -9.55 26.23
C THR A 242 14.07 -8.33 25.38
N GLY A 243 14.36 -8.42 24.08
CA GLY A 243 13.93 -7.47 23.06
C GLY A 243 13.25 -8.21 21.92
N VAL A 244 12.04 -7.79 21.56
CA VAL A 244 11.24 -8.38 20.50
C VAL A 244 10.79 -7.27 19.55
N ALA A 245 11.04 -7.44 18.26
CA ALA A 245 10.53 -6.59 17.21
C ALA A 245 9.71 -7.44 16.23
N ALA A 246 8.52 -6.98 15.82
CA ALA A 246 7.65 -7.65 14.86
C ALA A 246 6.96 -6.63 13.94
N ALA A 247 7.05 -6.76 12.61
CA ALA A 247 6.46 -5.86 11.61
C ALA A 247 5.78 -6.67 10.48
N ILE A 248 4.60 -6.29 9.97
CA ILE A 248 4.00 -6.93 8.77
C ILE A 248 3.47 -5.84 7.83
N GLY A 249 3.86 -5.85 6.57
CA GLY A 249 3.42 -4.92 5.52
C GLY A 249 2.74 -5.68 4.38
N LEU A 250 1.44 -5.46 4.20
CA LEU A 250 0.60 -6.09 3.18
C LEU A 250 0.03 -5.02 2.27
N ASN A 251 0.43 -5.04 1.00
CA ASN A 251 -0.16 -4.22 -0.05
C ASN A 251 -0.95 -5.14 -0.97
N ILE A 252 -2.25 -4.87 -1.12
CA ILE A 252 -3.17 -5.53 -2.03
C ILE A 252 -3.71 -4.45 -2.95
N VAL A 253 -3.50 -4.60 -4.25
CA VAL A 253 -4.08 -3.72 -5.25
C VAL A 253 -4.79 -4.55 -6.30
N LEU A 254 -6.05 -4.23 -6.53
CA LEU A 254 -6.84 -4.63 -7.68
C LEU A 254 -7.02 -3.36 -8.52
N LEU A 255 -6.61 -3.39 -9.78
CA LEU A 255 -6.66 -2.24 -10.67
C LEU A 255 -7.11 -2.65 -12.06
N ASP A 256 -8.30 -2.22 -12.44
CA ASP A 256 -8.86 -2.36 -13.78
C ASP A 256 -8.79 -1.00 -14.49
N ASN A 257 -8.11 -0.97 -15.64
CA ASN A 257 -8.03 0.22 -16.49
C ASN A 257 -8.49 -0.12 -17.91
N ASN A 258 -9.73 0.22 -18.23
CA ASN A 258 -10.46 -0.34 -19.37
C ASN A 258 -10.94 0.76 -20.32
N ALA A 259 -10.52 0.69 -21.58
CA ALA A 259 -11.06 1.49 -22.68
C ALA A 259 -11.80 0.58 -23.66
N MET A 260 -13.11 0.78 -23.82
CA MET A 260 -13.96 -0.19 -24.49
C MET A 260 -14.93 0.44 -25.49
N ILE A 261 -15.10 -0.24 -26.62
CA ILE A 261 -16.23 -0.04 -27.54
C ILE A 261 -17.09 -1.32 -27.50
N GLY A 262 -18.37 -1.18 -27.17
CA GLY A 262 -19.32 -2.28 -27.12
C GLY A 262 -19.68 -2.83 -28.50
N SER A 263 -20.25 -4.03 -28.54
CA SER A 263 -20.62 -4.74 -29.76
C SER A 263 -21.62 -3.97 -30.64
N ASN A 264 -21.56 -4.20 -31.96
CA ASN A 264 -22.46 -3.59 -32.96
C ASN A 264 -22.43 -2.05 -33.01
N ALA A 265 -21.42 -1.40 -32.42
CA ALA A 265 -21.25 0.04 -32.59
C ALA A 265 -20.87 0.38 -34.04
N ASP A 266 -21.30 1.54 -34.52
CA ASP A 266 -21.01 2.06 -35.86
C ASP A 266 -20.44 3.48 -35.71
N LEU A 267 -19.13 3.60 -35.88
CA LEU A 267 -18.38 4.80 -35.52
C LEU A 267 -17.61 5.34 -36.71
N THR A 268 -18.05 6.49 -37.23
CA THR A 268 -17.34 7.24 -38.26
C THR A 268 -16.62 8.45 -37.65
N ALA A 269 -15.34 8.64 -37.94
CA ALA A 269 -14.55 9.78 -37.48
C ALA A 269 -13.41 10.12 -38.45
N GLY A 270 -12.68 11.21 -38.20
CA GLY A 270 -11.44 11.51 -38.91
C GLY A 270 -10.34 10.48 -38.57
N SER A 271 -10.16 10.20 -37.28
CA SER A 271 -9.31 9.14 -36.74
C SER A 271 -9.98 8.55 -35.50
N ILE A 272 -9.66 7.30 -35.14
CA ILE A 272 -10.25 6.60 -33.99
C ILE A 272 -9.14 6.05 -33.11
N GLU A 273 -9.17 6.38 -31.83
CA GLU A 273 -8.24 5.87 -30.82
C GLU A 273 -9.03 5.21 -29.67
N VAL A 274 -8.68 3.96 -29.35
CA VAL A 274 -9.13 3.25 -28.15
C VAL A 274 -7.91 2.89 -27.34
N ARG A 275 -7.69 3.58 -26.22
CA ARG A 275 -6.43 3.47 -25.48
C ARG A 275 -6.63 3.30 -23.99
N ALA A 276 -6.07 2.24 -23.43
CA ALA A 276 -5.93 2.09 -21.98
C ALA A 276 -4.45 2.15 -21.61
N ALA A 277 -4.04 3.06 -20.74
CA ALA A 277 -2.63 3.11 -20.36
C ALA A 277 -2.32 3.67 -18.98
N THR A 278 -1.09 3.42 -18.52
CA THR A 278 -0.46 4.26 -17.51
C THR A 278 -0.22 5.68 -18.03
N GLY A 279 -0.27 6.68 -17.14
CA GLY A 279 -0.01 8.08 -17.49
C GLY A 279 1.33 8.29 -18.22
N ASN A 280 1.37 9.27 -19.14
CA ASN A 280 2.52 9.44 -20.02
C ASN A 280 3.81 9.78 -19.24
N GLY A 281 4.87 9.00 -19.46
CA GLY A 281 6.14 9.12 -18.73
C GLY A 281 6.07 8.73 -17.26
N GLN A 282 4.94 8.18 -16.80
CA GLN A 282 4.72 7.70 -15.44
C GLN A 282 4.75 6.17 -15.39
N LYS A 283 4.69 5.66 -14.17
CA LYS A 283 4.59 4.24 -13.82
C LYS A 283 3.65 4.12 -12.64
N ASN A 284 2.96 2.99 -12.52
CA ASN A 284 2.33 2.61 -11.28
C ASN A 284 3.40 2.12 -10.31
N THR A 285 3.38 2.57 -9.05
CA THR A 285 4.35 2.15 -8.03
C THR A 285 3.65 1.37 -6.93
N PHE A 286 4.02 0.09 -6.81
CA PHE A 286 3.45 -0.79 -5.80
C PHE A 286 4.52 -1.23 -4.81
N GLN A 287 4.32 -0.92 -3.53
CA GLN A 287 5.33 -1.16 -2.51
C GLN A 287 4.75 -1.83 -1.26
N ALA A 288 5.34 -2.96 -0.90
CA ALA A 288 5.24 -3.49 0.46
C ALA A 288 6.61 -3.39 1.14
N ARG A 289 6.66 -2.85 2.36
CA ARG A 289 7.89 -2.79 3.13
C ARG A 289 7.62 -3.11 4.59
N ALA A 290 8.32 -4.09 5.14
CA ALA A 290 8.30 -4.42 6.56
C ALA A 290 9.75 -4.55 7.04
N LEU A 291 10.19 -3.86 8.09
CA LEU A 291 11.56 -4.01 8.59
C LEU A 291 11.56 -4.03 10.13
N SER A 292 12.38 -4.89 10.72
CA SER A 292 12.31 -5.25 12.13
C SER A 292 13.69 -5.47 12.73
N GLY A 293 13.98 -4.85 13.87
CA GLY A 293 15.28 -4.93 14.53
C GLY A 293 15.15 -5.06 16.05
N ALA A 294 15.79 -6.09 16.61
CA ALA A 294 15.83 -6.34 18.05
C ALA A 294 17.26 -6.38 18.60
N VAL A 295 17.53 -5.64 19.68
CA VAL A 295 18.78 -5.64 20.43
C VAL A 295 18.48 -5.68 21.91
N SER A 296 19.06 -6.64 22.63
CA SER A 296 18.84 -6.82 24.07
C SER A 296 20.04 -7.44 24.78
N LYS A 297 19.95 -7.54 26.11
CA LYS A 297 21.00 -8.16 26.93
C LYS A 297 21.06 -9.68 26.78
N ASN A 298 19.94 -10.39 26.68
CA ASN A 298 19.94 -11.87 26.74
C ASN A 298 19.24 -12.54 25.55
N THR A 299 18.03 -12.09 25.20
CA THR A 299 17.20 -12.72 24.18
C THR A 299 16.72 -11.66 23.21
N ALA A 300 17.10 -11.76 21.94
CA ALA A 300 16.66 -10.85 20.89
C ALA A 300 15.89 -11.62 19.81
N VAL A 301 14.71 -11.13 19.46
CA VAL A 301 13.86 -11.70 18.41
C VAL A 301 13.44 -10.60 17.45
N GLY A 302 13.84 -10.69 16.19
CA GLY A 302 13.39 -9.80 15.12
C GLY A 302 12.48 -10.54 14.15
N GLY A 303 11.34 -9.95 13.79
CA GLY A 303 10.36 -10.52 12.85
C GLY A 303 9.78 -9.48 11.90
N SER A 304 9.70 -9.80 10.61
CA SER A 304 9.18 -8.95 9.55
C SER A 304 8.39 -9.79 8.55
N VAL A 305 7.31 -9.30 7.94
CA VAL A 305 6.70 -9.95 6.76
C VAL A 305 6.23 -8.88 5.76
N GLY A 306 6.70 -8.96 4.51
CA GLY A 306 6.29 -8.09 3.41
C GLY A 306 5.57 -8.87 2.30
N VAL A 307 4.33 -8.49 1.99
CA VAL A 307 3.50 -9.10 0.94
C VAL A 307 3.00 -8.00 0.02
N ASN A 308 3.26 -8.17 -1.27
CA ASN A 308 2.71 -7.32 -2.32
C ASN A 308 1.91 -8.22 -3.27
N TYR A 309 0.58 -8.13 -3.20
CA TYR A 309 -0.35 -8.80 -4.11
C TYR A 309 -0.92 -7.77 -5.05
N LEU A 310 -0.87 -8.06 -6.35
CA LEU A 310 -1.29 -7.15 -7.39
C LEU A 310 -2.07 -7.95 -8.43
N ASP A 311 -3.27 -7.47 -8.71
CA ASP A 311 -4.06 -7.83 -9.88
C ASP A 311 -4.24 -6.53 -10.67
N VAL A 312 -3.64 -6.46 -11.86
CA VAL A 312 -3.59 -5.22 -12.65
C VAL A 312 -3.91 -5.56 -14.08
N ASP A 313 -5.12 -5.20 -14.50
CA ASP A 313 -5.58 -5.35 -15.85
C ASP A 313 -5.64 -4.00 -16.56
N THR A 314 -5.10 -3.98 -17.78
CA THR A 314 -5.15 -2.81 -18.65
C THR A 314 -5.62 -3.29 -20.01
N LEU A 315 -6.85 -2.95 -20.36
CA LEU A 315 -7.53 -3.48 -21.53
C LEU A 315 -8.01 -2.35 -22.44
N ALA A 316 -7.60 -2.41 -23.70
CA ALA A 316 -8.23 -1.67 -24.78
C ALA A 316 -8.92 -2.68 -25.71
N SER A 317 -10.24 -2.58 -25.87
CA SER A 317 -11.01 -3.58 -26.64
C SER A 317 -12.10 -2.97 -27.50
N VAL A 318 -12.35 -3.64 -28.62
CA VAL A 318 -13.47 -3.38 -29.53
C VAL A 318 -14.30 -4.66 -29.60
N GLY A 319 -15.60 -4.54 -29.36
CA GLY A 319 -16.53 -5.67 -29.31
C GLY A 319 -16.85 -6.27 -30.69
N ASP A 320 -17.65 -7.33 -30.67
CA ASP A 320 -18.06 -8.03 -31.90
C ASP A 320 -18.90 -7.15 -32.83
N ASN A 321 -18.74 -7.34 -34.13
CA ASN A 321 -19.50 -6.67 -35.19
C ASN A 321 -19.47 -5.13 -35.14
N VAL A 322 -18.43 -4.53 -34.55
CA VAL A 322 -18.23 -3.08 -34.60
C VAL A 322 -17.75 -2.66 -35.98
N ASP A 323 -18.33 -1.60 -36.52
CA ASP A 323 -17.86 -0.89 -37.71
C ASP A 323 -17.08 0.37 -37.30
N LEU A 324 -15.83 0.48 -37.74
CA LEU A 324 -14.93 1.60 -37.43
C LEU A 324 -14.46 2.24 -38.73
N ASP A 325 -14.99 3.42 -39.04
CA ASP A 325 -14.69 4.16 -40.26
C ASP A 325 -13.83 5.41 -39.95
N ALA A 326 -12.53 5.31 -40.14
CA ALA A 326 -11.60 6.44 -40.09
C ALA A 326 -11.37 7.04 -41.48
N ASN A 327 -11.91 8.24 -41.73
CA ASN A 327 -11.94 8.85 -43.06
C ASN A 327 -10.64 9.54 -43.49
N THR A 328 -9.77 9.91 -42.54
CA THR A 328 -8.55 10.70 -42.84
C THR A 328 -7.29 10.21 -42.14
N GLY A 329 -7.42 9.54 -40.99
CA GLY A 329 -6.32 9.10 -40.15
C GLY A 329 -6.38 7.61 -39.81
N ASN A 330 -5.70 7.24 -38.73
CA ASN A 330 -5.56 5.85 -38.30
C ASN A 330 -6.72 5.42 -37.38
N ILE A 331 -6.89 4.10 -37.30
CA ILE A 331 -7.57 3.43 -36.19
C ILE A 331 -6.47 2.82 -35.32
N GLU A 332 -6.39 3.24 -34.06
CA GLU A 332 -5.42 2.74 -33.09
C GLU A 332 -6.16 2.14 -31.89
N ILE A 333 -5.77 0.91 -31.53
CA ILE A 333 -6.26 0.20 -30.35
C ILE A 333 -5.03 -0.27 -29.59
N GLY A 334 -4.85 0.23 -28.37
CA GLY A 334 -3.61 0.02 -27.63
C GLY A 334 -3.79 -0.02 -26.12
N ALA A 335 -3.18 -1.02 -25.50
CA ALA A 335 -3.10 -1.14 -24.04
C ALA A 335 -1.62 -1.08 -23.60
N VAL A 336 -1.28 -0.21 -22.66
CA VAL A 336 0.09 -0.08 -22.12
C VAL A 336 0.09 0.05 -20.60
N SER A 337 0.57 -0.98 -19.91
CA SER A 337 0.71 -0.96 -18.45
C SER A 337 2.18 -0.89 -18.05
N LEU A 338 2.58 0.14 -17.31
CA LEU A 338 3.93 0.33 -16.79
C LEU A 338 3.92 0.24 -15.27
N ASN A 339 4.42 -0.87 -14.73
CA ASN A 339 4.36 -1.15 -13.30
C ASN A 339 5.76 -1.31 -12.71
N GLU A 340 6.03 -0.64 -11.60
CA GLU A 340 7.16 -0.91 -10.73
C GLU A 340 6.66 -1.56 -9.44
N MET A 341 7.28 -2.68 -9.11
CA MET A 341 6.94 -3.45 -7.93
C MET A 341 8.16 -3.54 -7.02
N GLN A 342 7.93 -3.28 -5.74
CA GLN A 342 8.94 -3.46 -4.72
C GLN A 342 8.36 -4.18 -3.51
N ASN A 343 8.95 -5.30 -3.15
CA ASN A 343 8.70 -5.97 -1.89
C ASN A 343 10.00 -5.99 -1.08
N LEU A 344 9.98 -5.47 0.15
CA LEU A 344 11.13 -5.55 1.05
C LEU A 344 10.71 -5.89 2.49
N ALA A 345 11.07 -7.09 2.93
CA ALA A 345 10.98 -7.54 4.31
C ALA A 345 12.37 -7.54 4.96
N GLY A 346 12.49 -7.58 6.29
CA GLY A 346 13.78 -7.82 6.94
C GLY A 346 13.72 -7.86 8.45
N GLY A 347 14.34 -8.90 9.02
CA GLY A 347 14.46 -9.12 10.45
C GLY A 347 15.93 -9.24 10.89
N ALA A 348 16.27 -8.55 11.97
CA ALA A 348 17.58 -8.60 12.61
C ALA A 348 17.44 -8.75 14.12
N ALA A 349 18.34 -9.51 14.73
CA ALA A 349 18.37 -9.71 16.17
C ALA A 349 19.80 -9.83 16.70
N LEU A 350 20.10 -9.13 17.81
CA LEU A 350 21.40 -9.15 18.47
C LEU A 350 21.24 -9.21 19.99
N SER A 351 21.94 -10.17 20.60
CA SER A 351 22.11 -10.22 22.06
C SER A 351 23.52 -9.82 22.45
N THR A 352 23.65 -8.97 23.47
CA THR A 352 24.96 -8.46 23.95
C THR A 352 25.51 -9.22 25.16
N GLY A 353 24.76 -10.14 25.76
CA GLY A 353 25.13 -10.86 26.97
C GLY A 353 25.94 -12.12 26.71
N SER A 354 26.85 -12.45 27.64
CA SER A 354 27.66 -13.66 27.63
C SER A 354 26.78 -14.91 27.82
N GLY A 355 26.20 -15.42 26.74
CA GLY A 355 25.28 -16.57 26.72
C GLY A 355 23.91 -16.28 26.11
N GLY A 356 23.70 -15.08 25.54
CA GLY A 356 22.45 -14.71 24.91
C GLY A 356 22.28 -15.22 23.47
N GLY A 357 21.03 -15.27 23.00
CA GLY A 357 20.65 -15.74 21.67
C GLY A 357 19.86 -14.69 20.88
N GLY A 358 20.20 -14.53 19.60
CA GLY A 358 19.48 -13.68 18.64
C GLY A 358 18.86 -14.52 17.53
N VAL A 359 17.58 -14.28 17.21
CA VAL A 359 16.88 -14.90 16.08
C VAL A 359 16.23 -13.83 15.22
N GLY A 360 16.63 -13.74 13.95
CA GLY A 360 16.01 -12.87 12.94
C GLY A 360 15.19 -13.68 11.94
N ILE A 361 13.99 -13.20 11.61
CA ILE A 361 13.06 -13.79 10.64
C ILE A 361 12.63 -12.68 9.66
N ALA A 362 12.70 -12.97 8.35
CA ALA A 362 12.34 -12.07 7.25
C ALA A 362 11.36 -12.73 6.29
#